data_AF-A0A950QNJ7-F1
#
_entry.id   AF-A0A950QNJ7-F1
#
_cell.length_a   1.000
_cell.length_b   1.000
_cell.length_c   1.000
_cell.angle_alpha   90.00
_cell.angle_beta   90.00
_cell.angle_gamma   90.00
#
_symmetry.space_group_name_H-M   'P 1'
#
loop_
_entity.id
_entity.type
_entity.pdbx_description
1 polymer ?
#
loop_
_entity_poly.entity_id
_entity_poly.type
_entity_poly.pdbx_seq_one_letter_code
_entity_poly.pdbx_strand_id
1 'polypeptide(L)'
;TGLEPLFPLWHIPTAQLARDMIAAGLKAVITCVDPAKLDKSYSGCEYDAAFLADLPPAADPCGENGEFHTFVYDAPLFSSPIEIDRGEILERDGFVFADVYARGARSITTLHA
;
A
#
# COMPACT_ATOMS: atom_id res chain seq x y z
N THR A 1 27.66 -18.56 -8.16
CA THR A 1 26.39 -18.83 -7.45
C THR A 1 25.39 -19.59 -8.32
N GLY A 2 25.47 -19.57 -9.66
CA GLY A 2 24.55 -20.33 -10.53
C GLY A 2 23.13 -19.77 -10.57
N LEU A 3 22.91 -18.58 -10.00
CA LEU A 3 21.63 -17.89 -9.96
C LEU A 3 21.56 -16.86 -11.09
N GLU A 4 20.41 -16.77 -11.74
CA GLU A 4 20.09 -15.75 -12.73
C GLU A 4 19.14 -14.71 -12.10
N PRO A 5 19.54 -13.43 -12.03
CA PRO A 5 18.67 -12.39 -11.50
C PRO A 5 17.66 -11.94 -12.56
N LEU A 6 16.39 -11.88 -12.18
CA LEU A 6 15.31 -11.37 -13.02
C LEU A 6 14.78 -10.07 -12.42
N PHE A 7 14.69 -9.03 -13.24
CA PHE A 7 14.24 -7.69 -12.84
C PHE A 7 13.04 -7.23 -13.68
N PRO A 8 11.86 -7.87 -13.53
CA PRO A 8 10.72 -7.68 -14.43
C PRO A 8 10.15 -6.25 -14.44
N LEU A 9 10.43 -5.46 -13.40
CA LEU A 9 9.91 -4.10 -13.24
C LEU A 9 10.99 -3.02 -13.49
N TRP A 10 12.24 -3.42 -13.71
CA TRP A 10 13.35 -2.48 -13.73
C TRP A 10 13.33 -1.57 -14.96
N HIS A 11 13.62 -0.29 -14.73
CA HIS A 11 13.55 0.80 -15.73
C HIS A 11 12.15 1.09 -16.30
N ILE A 12 11.09 0.50 -15.77
CA ILE A 12 9.72 0.90 -16.11
C ILE A 12 9.42 2.20 -15.38
N PRO A 13 8.92 3.27 -16.05
CA PRO A 13 8.52 4.49 -15.36
C PRO A 13 7.44 4.21 -14.31
N THR A 14 7.65 4.64 -13.07
CA THR A 14 6.79 4.31 -11.91
C THR A 14 5.36 4.77 -12.11
N ALA A 15 5.15 5.96 -12.68
CA ALA A 15 3.80 6.44 -13.02
C ALA A 15 3.07 5.54 -14.02
N GLN A 16 3.78 4.95 -14.98
CA GLN A 16 3.19 4.00 -15.92
C GLN A 16 2.89 2.67 -15.23
N LEU A 17 3.86 2.16 -14.46
CA LEU A 17 3.72 0.92 -13.71
C LEU A 17 2.54 0.96 -12.73
N ALA A 18 2.40 2.03 -11.96
CA ALA A 18 1.29 2.27 -11.04
C ALA A 18 -0.08 2.14 -11.73
N ARG A 19 -0.25 2.79 -12.87
CA ARG A 19 -1.47 2.71 -13.67
C ARG A 19 -1.70 1.32 -14.24
N ASP A 20 -0.65 0.66 -14.71
CA ASP A 20 -0.75 -0.70 -15.27
C ASP A 20 -1.14 -1.72 -14.22
N MET A 21 -0.61 -1.61 -12.99
CA MET A 21 -1.00 -2.45 -11.86
C MET A 21 -2.50 -2.30 -11.54
N ILE A 22 -2.98 -1.07 -11.42
CA ILE A 22 -4.41 -0.78 -11.14
C ILE A 22 -5.28 -1.27 -12.30
N ALA A 23 -4.91 -0.99 -13.54
CA ALA A 23 -5.65 -1.42 -14.73
C ALA A 23 -5.68 -2.95 -14.88
N ALA A 24 -4.63 -3.64 -14.44
CA ALA A 24 -4.60 -5.10 -14.38
C ALA A 24 -5.51 -5.67 -13.28
N GLY A 25 -6.03 -4.86 -12.36
CA GLY A 25 -6.95 -5.28 -11.31
C GLY A 25 -6.30 -5.51 -9.95
N LEU A 26 -5.10 -4.98 -9.71
CA LEU A 26 -4.51 -4.92 -8.38
C LEU A 26 -5.37 -4.03 -7.47
N LYS A 27 -5.73 -4.53 -6.29
CA LYS A 27 -6.41 -3.77 -5.24
C LYS A 27 -5.57 -3.78 -3.97
N ALA A 28 -5.29 -2.60 -3.45
CA ALA A 28 -4.43 -2.44 -2.30
C ALA A 28 -4.87 -1.25 -1.45
N VAL A 29 -4.52 -1.31 -0.16
CA VAL A 29 -4.73 -0.23 0.81
C VAL A 29 -3.37 0.32 1.23
N ILE A 30 -3.27 1.64 1.41
CA ILE A 30 -2.09 2.28 1.99
C ILE A 30 -2.03 1.94 3.48
N THR A 31 -0.99 1.25 3.94
CA THR A 31 -0.85 0.77 5.32
C THR A 31 0.16 1.54 6.14
N CYS A 32 1.03 2.31 5.49
CA CYS A 32 2.03 3.15 6.16
C CYS A 32 2.28 4.37 5.29
N VAL A 33 2.44 5.53 5.92
CA VAL A 33 2.82 6.79 5.29
C VAL A 33 3.94 7.43 6.10
N ASP A 34 4.95 7.96 5.40
CA ASP A 34 5.94 8.88 5.95
C ASP A 34 5.37 10.32 5.92
N PRO A 35 4.92 10.86 7.08
CA PRO A 35 4.30 12.18 7.13
C PRO A 35 5.25 13.33 6.77
N ALA A 36 6.56 13.07 6.66
CA ALA A 36 7.52 14.07 6.18
C ALA A 36 7.47 14.24 4.64
N LYS A 37 6.87 13.29 3.91
CA LYS A 37 6.82 13.28 2.44
C LYS A 37 5.41 13.37 1.88
N LEU A 38 4.43 12.83 2.60
CA LEU A 38 3.04 12.72 2.16
C LEU A 38 2.10 13.00 3.34
N ASP A 39 0.91 13.55 3.08
CA ASP A 39 -0.03 13.87 4.16
C ASP A 39 -0.48 12.61 4.91
N LYS A 40 -0.68 12.70 6.23
CA LYS A 40 -1.13 11.54 7.02
C LYS A 40 -2.49 10.98 6.59
N SER A 41 -3.33 11.80 5.95
CA SER A 41 -4.67 11.40 5.47
C SER A 41 -4.63 10.34 4.37
N TYR A 42 -3.48 10.14 3.71
CA TYR A 42 -3.32 9.04 2.75
C TYR A 42 -3.27 7.66 3.41
N SER A 43 -2.96 7.57 4.71
CA SER A 43 -2.93 6.28 5.41
C SER A 43 -4.35 5.70 5.53
N GLY A 44 -4.52 4.46 5.10
CA GLY A 44 -5.81 3.78 5.04
C GLY A 44 -6.63 4.05 3.77
N CYS A 45 -6.14 4.87 2.83
CA CYS A 45 -6.77 5.06 1.52
C CYS A 45 -6.60 3.83 0.62
N GLU A 46 -7.46 3.69 -0.41
CA GLU A 46 -7.21 2.74 -1.49
C GLU A 46 -6.08 3.24 -2.39
N TYR A 47 -5.25 2.33 -2.87
CA TYR A 47 -4.30 2.58 -3.95
C TYR A 47 -5.03 2.42 -5.29
N ASP A 48 -5.65 3.51 -5.74
CA ASP A 48 -6.45 3.54 -6.95
C ASP A 48 -6.14 4.77 -7.84
N ALA A 49 -6.90 4.93 -8.92
CA ALA A 49 -6.70 6.05 -9.84
C ALA A 49 -6.95 7.42 -9.18
N ALA A 50 -7.81 7.50 -8.16
CA ALA A 50 -8.06 8.74 -7.44
C ALA A 50 -6.88 9.08 -6.52
N PHE A 51 -6.33 8.10 -5.82
CA PHE A 51 -5.08 8.24 -5.05
C PHE A 51 -3.93 8.74 -5.95
N LEU A 52 -3.73 8.10 -7.11
CA LEU A 52 -2.68 8.52 -8.05
C LEU A 52 -2.87 9.95 -8.58
N ALA A 53 -4.10 10.38 -8.79
CA ALA A 53 -4.41 11.73 -9.26
C ALA A 53 -4.23 12.80 -8.18
N ASP A 54 -4.34 12.41 -6.90
CA ASP A 54 -4.23 13.30 -5.76
C ASP A 54 -2.79 13.43 -5.23
N LEU A 55 -1.89 12.51 -5.61
CA LEU A 55 -0.49 12.55 -5.18
C LEU A 55 0.19 13.89 -5.50
N PRO A 56 0.98 14.46 -4.57
CA PRO A 56 1.84 15.59 -4.85
C PRO A 56 2.81 15.28 -6.01
N PRO A 57 3.16 16.26 -6.87
CA PRO A 57 4.04 16.02 -8.01
C PRO A 57 5.43 15.46 -7.69
N ALA A 58 5.88 15.61 -6.44
CA ALA A 58 7.18 15.11 -5.98
C ALA A 58 7.13 13.68 -5.43
N ALA A 59 5.94 13.13 -5.15
CA ALA A 59 5.78 11.78 -4.62
C ALA A 59 5.90 10.75 -5.75
N ASP A 60 6.64 9.67 -5.51
CA ASP A 60 6.68 8.55 -6.44
C ASP A 60 5.37 7.73 -6.39
N PRO A 61 4.70 7.50 -7.54
CA PRO A 61 3.45 6.74 -7.60
C PRO A 61 3.52 5.29 -7.12
N CYS A 62 4.71 4.71 -7.01
CA CYS A 62 4.95 3.36 -6.48
C CYS A 62 5.53 3.40 -5.05
N GLY A 63 5.74 4.59 -4.46
CA GLY A 63 6.32 4.76 -3.13
C GLY A 63 7.81 4.41 -3.06
N GLU A 64 8.54 4.46 -4.18
CA GLU A 64 9.94 4.01 -4.25
C GLU A 64 10.91 4.81 -3.35
N ASN A 65 10.55 6.04 -2.95
CA ASN A 65 11.37 6.85 -2.04
C ASN A 65 10.92 6.72 -0.57
N GLY A 66 10.07 5.74 -0.25
CA GLY A 66 9.56 5.48 1.09
C GLY A 66 8.48 6.47 1.54
N GLU A 67 7.70 7.01 0.61
CA GLU A 67 6.54 7.86 0.90
C GLU A 67 5.43 7.07 1.59
N PHE A 68 5.19 5.83 1.13
CA PHE A 68 4.14 4.96 1.66
C PHE A 68 4.43 3.48 1.40
N HIS A 69 3.68 2.62 2.10
CA HIS A 69 3.60 1.18 1.81
C HIS A 69 2.14 0.76 1.62
N THR A 70 1.95 -0.31 0.85
CA THR A 70 0.63 -0.85 0.55
C THR A 70 0.50 -2.31 0.99
N PHE A 71 -0.73 -2.72 1.31
CA PHE A 71 -1.11 -4.13 1.41
C PHE A 71 -2.05 -4.50 0.27
N VAL A 72 -1.65 -5.45 -0.58
CA VAL A 72 -2.46 -5.95 -1.70
C VAL A 72 -3.41 -7.03 -1.20
N TYR A 73 -4.71 -6.79 -1.31
CA TYR A 73 -5.76 -7.72 -0.85
C TYR A 73 -6.46 -8.46 -2.00
N ASP A 74 -6.29 -8.03 -3.25
CA ASP A 74 -6.83 -8.71 -4.43
C ASP A 74 -5.99 -8.40 -5.68
N ALA A 75 -5.85 -9.39 -6.56
CA ALA A 75 -5.14 -9.26 -7.84
C ALA A 75 -5.47 -10.46 -8.75
N PRO A 76 -5.28 -10.37 -10.08
CA PRO A 76 -5.62 -11.46 -11.02
C PRO A 76 -5.02 -12.83 -10.73
N LEU A 77 -3.88 -12.89 -10.03
CA LEU A 77 -3.21 -14.15 -9.68
C LEU A 77 -3.70 -14.75 -8.35
N PHE A 78 -4.57 -14.05 -7.62
CA PHE A 78 -5.16 -14.59 -6.39
C PHE A 78 -6.27 -15.59 -6.76
N SER A 79 -6.35 -16.72 -6.04
CA SER A 79 -7.46 -17.66 -6.19
C SER A 79 -8.79 -17.07 -5.70
N SER A 80 -8.72 -16.12 -4.78
CA SER A 80 -9.83 -15.34 -4.23
C SER A 80 -9.27 -14.11 -3.50
N PRO A 81 -10.03 -13.01 -3.39
CA PRO A 81 -9.63 -11.86 -2.57
C PRO A 81 -9.37 -12.26 -1.12
N ILE A 82 -8.44 -11.56 -0.47
CA ILE A 82 -8.30 -11.57 0.99
C ILE A 82 -9.33 -10.58 1.53
N GLU A 83 -10.38 -11.10 2.17
CA GLU A 83 -11.36 -10.27 2.85
C GLU A 83 -10.68 -9.54 4.02
N ILE A 84 -10.70 -8.20 3.99
CA ILE A 84 -10.06 -7.36 5.00
C ILE A 84 -11.03 -6.37 5.63
N ASP A 85 -10.74 -6.00 6.88
CA ASP A 85 -11.30 -4.84 7.55
C ASP A 85 -10.16 -3.86 7.88
N ARG A 86 -10.42 -2.56 7.68
CA ARG A 86 -9.48 -1.49 8.04
C ARG A 86 -9.66 -1.13 9.51
N GLY A 87 -8.56 -1.09 10.24
CA GLY A 87 -8.51 -0.80 11.66
C GLY A 87 -8.23 0.67 11.96
N GLU A 88 -7.58 0.88 13.09
CA GLU A 88 -7.18 2.21 13.56
C GLU A 88 -6.07 2.79 12.68
N ILE A 89 -6.06 4.12 12.59
CA ILE A 89 -4.94 4.88 12.05
C ILE A 89 -4.16 5.43 13.24
N LEU A 90 -2.89 5.06 13.37
CA LEU A 90 -2.04 5.40 14.51
C LEU A 90 -0.66 5.89 14.06
N GLU A 91 -0.08 6.78 14.85
CA GLU A 91 1.29 7.24 14.64
C GLU A 91 2.25 6.46 15.54
N ARG A 92 3.31 5.89 14.96
CA ARG A 92 4.35 5.15 15.68
C ARG A 92 5.70 5.37 15.01
N ASP A 93 6.73 5.64 15.81
CA ASP A 93 8.11 5.81 15.34
C ASP A 93 8.26 6.83 14.18
N GLY A 94 7.41 7.87 14.16
CA GLY A 94 7.41 8.91 13.14
C GLY A 94 6.66 8.57 11.85
N PHE A 95 5.97 7.43 11.77
CA PHE A 95 5.16 7.02 10.62
C PHE A 95 3.68 6.88 11.00
N VAL A 96 2.80 7.02 10.01
CA VAL A 96 1.35 6.88 10.18
C VAL A 96 0.88 5.57 9.57
N PHE A 97 0.46 4.64 10.42
CA PHE A 97 0.02 3.31 10.04
C PHE A 97 -1.50 3.21 10.00
N ALA A 98 -2.01 2.46 9.04
CA ALA A 98 -3.39 1.99 9.04
C ALA A 98 -3.39 0.47 9.25
N ASP A 99 -4.05 0.02 10.30
CA ASP A 99 -4.18 -1.40 10.58
C ASP A 99 -5.05 -2.08 9.52
N VAL A 100 -4.66 -3.29 9.13
CA VAL A 100 -5.43 -4.14 8.22
C VAL A 100 -5.56 -5.52 8.85
N TYR A 101 -6.80 -5.96 9.05
CA TYR A 101 -7.10 -7.27 9.62
C TYR A 101 -7.76 -8.15 8.58
N ALA A 102 -7.43 -9.45 8.58
CA ALA A 102 -8.23 -10.42 7.85
C ALA A 102 -9.62 -10.48 8.49
N ARG A 103 -10.67 -10.32 7.67
CA ARG A 103 -12.06 -10.34 8.12
C ARG A 103 -12.35 -11.68 8.80
N GLY A 104 -12.79 -11.61 10.06
CA GLY A 104 -13.05 -12.78 10.90
C GLY A 104 -11.89 -13.21 11.81
N ALA A 105 -10.70 -12.62 11.68
CA ALA A 105 -9.69 -12.66 12.73
C ALA A 105 -10.16 -11.73 13.87
N ARG A 106 -10.38 -12.26 15.08
CA ARG A 106 -10.78 -11.43 16.22
C ARG A 106 -9.67 -10.41 16.48
N SER A 107 -10.01 -9.12 16.52
CA SER A 107 -9.14 -8.10 17.10
C SER A 107 -8.81 -8.54 18.54
N ILE A 108 -7.55 -8.85 18.81
CA ILE A 108 -7.07 -8.92 20.19
C ILE A 108 -6.95 -7.45 20.58
N THR A 109 -8.00 -6.92 21.21
CA THR A 109 -7.89 -5.63 21.89
C THR A 109 -6.76 -5.77 22.89
N THR A 110 -5.67 -5.03 22.68
CA THR A 110 -4.58 -4.92 23.65
C THR A 110 -5.20 -4.44 24.96
N LEU A 111 -5.27 -5.32 25.96
CA LEU A 111 -5.46 -4.94 27.36
C LEU A 111 -4.24 -4.11 27.74
N HIS A 112 -4.34 -2.79 27.62
CA HIS A 112 -3.41 -1.90 28.31
C HIS A 112 -3.69 -2.02 29.80
N ALA A 113 -2.76 -2.66 30.52
CA ALA A 113 -2.61 -2.57 31.97
C ALA A 113 -1.82 -1.30 32.33
#